data_AF-A0AA38W2H5-F1
#
_entry.id   AF-A0AA38W2H5-F1
#
_cell.length_a   1.000
_cell.length_b   1.000
_cell.length_c   1.000
_cell.angle_alpha   90.00
_cell.angle_beta   90.00
_cell.angle_gamma   90.00
#
_symmetry.space_group_name_H-M   'P 1'
#
loop_
_entity.id
_entity.type
_entity.pdbx_description
1 polymer ?
#
loop_
_entity_poly.entity_id
_entity_poly.type
_entity_poly.pdbx_seq_one_letter_code
_entity_poly.pdbx_strand_id
1 'polypeptide(L)'
;MSQHDELLGCCFHIFAVLHLEVGHVEEESDALKLLRIIWKKIILMPKNEIDDIIKVLFVATRVGNTRFIIELIQLYPDLIWKVDKNRLSIFHKAVKRRHENIYNLLYEIGSRKDLITHLEDENGNNMLHLVGKSAKPKRFKTVSGVALQMQRELLWYKVHLSHSNL
;
A
#
# COMPACT_ATOMS: atom_id res chain seq x y z
N MET A 1 15.80 28.52 -0.32
CA MET A 1 16.08 27.13 0.12
C MET A 1 14.82 26.59 0.73
N SER A 2 14.14 25.71 0.01
CA SER A 2 12.78 25.25 0.31
C SER A 2 12.84 23.93 1.06
N GLN A 3 11.99 23.74 2.06
CA GLN A 3 11.81 22.52 2.88
C GLN A 3 11.52 21.24 2.07
N HIS A 4 11.44 21.32 0.75
CA HIS A 4 11.33 20.18 -0.15
C HIS A 4 12.64 19.38 -0.33
N ASP A 5 13.81 19.98 -0.07
CA ASP A 5 15.11 19.32 -0.32
C ASP A 5 15.58 18.41 0.84
N GLU A 6 15.00 18.55 2.04
CA GLU A 6 15.33 17.71 3.21
C GLU A 6 14.61 16.35 3.20
N LEU A 7 13.54 16.21 2.40
CA LEU A 7 12.78 14.96 2.26
C LEU A 7 13.45 13.95 1.30
N LEU A 8 14.31 14.43 0.41
CA LEU A 8 15.01 13.60 -0.59
C LEU A 8 16.10 12.71 0.03
N GLY A 9 16.74 13.16 1.11
CA GLY A 9 17.83 12.42 1.78
C GLY A 9 17.36 11.23 2.63
N CYS A 10 16.15 11.29 3.20
CA CYS A 10 15.70 10.28 4.15
C CYS A 10 15.09 9.03 3.48
N CYS A 11 14.55 9.13 2.27
CA CYS A 11 13.88 8.00 1.59
C CYS A 11 14.83 6.85 1.20
N PHE A 12 16.10 7.15 0.89
CA PHE A 12 17.13 6.15 0.61
C PHE A 12 17.46 5.26 1.81
N HIS A 13 17.34 5.78 3.04
CA HIS A 13 17.72 5.04 4.24
C HIS A 13 16.71 3.98 4.66
N ILE A 14 15.43 4.10 4.28
CA ILE A 14 14.39 3.16 4.71
C ILE A 14 14.58 1.80 4.06
N PHE A 15 14.98 1.76 2.79
CA PHE A 15 15.16 0.49 2.08
C PHE A 15 16.57 -0.09 2.19
N ALA A 16 17.59 0.72 2.51
CA ALA A 16 18.92 0.18 2.82
C ALA A 16 18.94 -0.68 4.11
N VAL A 17 17.98 -0.45 5.02
CA VAL A 17 17.87 -1.17 6.31
C VAL A 17 16.88 -2.35 6.23
N LEU A 18 15.90 -2.32 5.32
CA LEU A 18 14.92 -3.39 5.18
C LEU A 18 15.48 -4.53 4.31
N HIS A 19 16.04 -5.55 4.97
CA HIS A 19 15.98 -6.93 4.48
C HIS A 19 14.50 -7.33 4.34
N LEU A 20 13.84 -6.86 3.28
CA LEU A 20 12.65 -7.53 2.77
C LEU A 20 13.14 -8.87 2.22
N GLU A 21 13.24 -9.87 3.10
CA GLU A 21 13.33 -11.27 2.66
C GLU A 21 12.03 -11.62 1.94
N VAL A 22 11.94 -11.20 0.67
CA VAL A 22 11.40 -12.10 -0.33
C VAL A 22 12.46 -13.18 -0.45
N GLY A 23 12.35 -14.18 0.42
CA GLY A 23 13.19 -15.36 0.39
C GLY A 23 12.99 -16.07 -0.93
N HIS A 24 13.81 -15.70 -1.91
CA HIS A 24 14.37 -16.46 -3.02
C HIS A 24 15.14 -15.46 -3.87
N VAL A 25 16.39 -15.79 -4.21
CA VAL A 25 17.11 -15.15 -5.31
C VAL A 25 16.37 -15.55 -6.59
N GLU A 26 15.22 -14.95 -6.85
CA GLU A 26 14.53 -15.10 -8.12
C GLU A 26 15.36 -14.34 -9.14
N GLU A 27 15.83 -15.04 -10.17
CA GLU A 27 16.38 -14.42 -11.36
C GLU A 27 15.46 -13.27 -11.78
N GLU A 28 16.05 -12.11 -12.06
CA GLU A 28 15.29 -10.91 -12.41
C GLU A 28 14.38 -11.22 -13.62
N SER A 29 13.08 -11.37 -13.34
CA SER A 29 12.08 -11.70 -14.35
C SER A 29 12.14 -10.71 -15.50
N ASP A 30 11.90 -11.16 -16.73
CA ASP A 30 11.82 -10.28 -17.89
C ASP A 30 10.82 -9.12 -17.68
N ALA A 31 9.77 -9.35 -16.89
CA ALA A 31 8.83 -8.31 -16.47
C ALA A 31 9.49 -7.19 -15.63
N LEU A 32 10.44 -7.53 -14.75
CA LEU A 32 11.18 -6.56 -13.93
C LEU A 32 12.19 -5.79 -14.76
N LYS A 33 12.91 -6.48 -15.65
CA LYS A 33 13.82 -5.82 -16.61
C LYS A 33 13.04 -4.82 -17.47
N LEU A 34 11.88 -5.22 -17.98
CA LEU A 34 10.99 -4.35 -18.74
C LEU A 34 10.50 -3.18 -17.90
N LEU A 35 10.07 -3.41 -16.66
CA LEU A 35 9.65 -2.35 -15.74
C LEU A 35 10.75 -1.30 -15.55
N ARG A 36 12.00 -1.74 -15.30
CA ARG A 36 13.15 -0.84 -15.15
C ARG A 36 13.43 -0.03 -16.42
N ILE A 37 13.37 -0.66 -17.59
CA ILE A 37 13.63 0.02 -18.87
C ILE A 37 12.53 1.04 -19.17
N ILE A 38 11.26 0.64 -19.03
CA ILE A 38 10.10 1.52 -19.19
C ILE A 38 10.27 2.71 -18.24
N TRP A 39 10.64 2.43 -17.00
CA TRP A 39 10.77 3.46 -16.00
C TRP A 39 11.89 4.46 -16.29
N LYS A 40 13.08 3.99 -16.68
CA LYS A 40 14.19 4.88 -17.08
C LYS A 40 13.77 5.87 -18.15
N LYS A 41 12.86 5.50 -19.04
CA LYS A 41 12.29 6.39 -20.05
C LYS A 41 11.29 7.38 -19.43
N ILE A 42 10.39 6.92 -18.57
CA ILE A 42 9.37 7.76 -17.93
C ILE A 42 10.00 8.89 -17.09
N ILE A 43 11.10 8.65 -16.36
CA ILE A 43 11.78 9.72 -15.58
C ILE A 43 12.28 10.86 -16.48
N LEU A 44 12.68 10.54 -17.71
CA LEU A 44 13.20 11.52 -18.66
C LEU A 44 12.10 12.35 -19.33
N MET A 45 10.83 12.01 -19.08
CA MET A 45 9.66 12.65 -19.67
C MET A 45 9.09 13.72 -18.73
N PRO A 46 8.37 14.74 -19.25
CA PRO A 46 7.86 15.85 -18.46
C PRO A 46 6.83 15.40 -17.40
N LYS A 47 6.58 16.28 -16.42
CA LYS A 47 5.76 16.05 -15.20
C LYS A 47 4.43 15.31 -15.40
N ASN A 48 3.82 15.38 -16.59
CA ASN A 48 2.57 14.72 -16.92
C ASN A 48 2.64 13.18 -16.77
N GLU A 49 3.83 12.58 -16.87
CA GLU A 49 3.98 11.12 -16.74
C GLU A 49 4.04 10.64 -15.28
N ILE A 50 4.38 11.53 -14.34
CA ILE A 50 4.31 11.23 -12.90
C ILE A 50 2.87 10.92 -12.49
N ASP A 51 1.88 11.58 -13.12
CA ASP A 51 0.47 11.29 -12.87
C ASP A 51 0.07 9.92 -13.41
N ASP A 52 0.62 9.49 -14.55
CA ASP A 52 0.35 8.17 -15.13
C ASP A 52 0.95 7.04 -14.28
N ILE A 53 2.13 7.25 -13.71
CA ILE A 53 2.73 6.38 -12.71
C ILE A 53 1.81 6.20 -11.50
N ILE A 54 1.34 7.31 -10.94
CA ILE A 54 0.46 7.27 -9.77
C ILE A 54 -0.81 6.49 -10.12
N LYS A 55 -1.37 6.69 -11.31
CA LYS A 55 -2.51 5.88 -11.80
C LYS A 55 -2.16 4.40 -11.85
N VAL A 56 -1.02 4.01 -12.42
CA VAL A 56 -0.60 2.60 -12.53
C VAL A 56 -0.47 1.96 -11.14
N LEU A 57 0.15 2.66 -10.18
CA LEU A 57 0.26 2.21 -8.79
C LEU A 57 -1.13 1.94 -8.16
N PHE A 58 -2.08 2.86 -8.34
CA PHE A 58 -3.44 2.69 -7.82
C PHE A 58 -4.23 1.60 -8.55
N VAL A 59 -3.97 1.38 -9.84
CA VAL A 59 -4.56 0.26 -10.60
C VAL A 59 -4.03 -1.08 -10.08
N ALA A 60 -2.72 -1.21 -9.90
CA ALA A 60 -2.11 -2.41 -9.32
C ALA A 60 -2.64 -2.68 -7.91
N THR A 61 -2.79 -1.63 -7.10
CA THR A 61 -3.38 -1.72 -5.76
C THR A 61 -4.83 -2.18 -5.83
N ARG A 62 -5.64 -1.66 -6.75
CA ARG A 62 -7.03 -2.09 -6.92
C ARG A 62 -7.13 -3.58 -7.27
N VAL A 63 -6.22 -4.07 -8.12
CA VAL A 63 -6.17 -5.48 -8.55
C VAL A 63 -5.62 -6.39 -7.45
N GLY A 64 -4.76 -5.88 -6.57
CA GLY A 64 -4.09 -6.68 -5.53
C GLY A 64 -2.74 -7.24 -5.97
N ASN A 65 -2.11 -6.65 -7.00
CA ASN A 65 -0.80 -7.08 -7.50
C ASN A 65 0.32 -6.61 -6.56
N THR A 66 0.51 -7.33 -5.46
CA THR A 66 1.44 -6.99 -4.40
C THR A 66 2.89 -6.98 -4.90
N ARG A 67 3.30 -8.00 -5.67
CA ARG A 67 4.67 -8.12 -6.18
C ARG A 67 5.07 -6.91 -7.02
N PHE A 68 4.21 -6.49 -7.95
CA PHE A 68 4.46 -5.29 -8.75
C PHE A 68 4.60 -4.02 -7.90
N ILE A 69 3.78 -3.88 -6.85
CA ILE A 69 3.82 -2.72 -5.95
C ILE A 69 5.13 -2.69 -5.16
N ILE A 70 5.59 -3.84 -4.63
CA ILE A 70 6.86 -3.95 -3.91
C ILE A 70 8.01 -3.49 -4.81
N GLU A 71 8.11 -4.06 -6.00
CA GLU A 71 9.17 -3.74 -6.98
C GLU A 71 9.14 -2.27 -7.37
N LEU A 72 7.93 -1.72 -7.60
CA LEU A 72 7.77 -0.33 -7.97
C LEU A 72 8.16 0.63 -6.83
N ILE A 73 7.81 0.31 -5.58
CA ILE A 73 8.18 1.10 -4.40
C ILE A 73 9.68 0.97 -4.09
N GLN A 74 10.28 -0.21 -4.27
CA GLN A 74 11.73 -0.39 -4.10
C GLN A 74 12.52 0.46 -5.09
N LEU A 75 12.06 0.55 -6.34
CA LEU A 75 12.68 1.42 -7.33
C LEU A 75 12.39 2.91 -7.04
N TYR A 76 11.20 3.24 -6.51
CA TYR A 76 10.73 4.61 -6.26
C TYR A 76 10.02 4.76 -4.92
N PRO A 77 10.76 4.90 -3.80
CA PRO A 77 10.19 4.90 -2.46
C PRO A 77 9.18 6.03 -2.21
N ASP A 78 9.33 7.17 -2.89
CA ASP A 78 8.43 8.34 -2.74
C ASP A 78 6.97 8.06 -3.14
N LEU A 79 6.74 7.01 -3.93
CA LEU A 79 5.41 6.60 -4.34
C LEU A 79 4.55 6.14 -3.16
N ILE A 80 5.17 5.69 -2.07
CA ILE A 80 4.46 5.23 -0.88
C ILE A 80 3.63 6.35 -0.22
N TRP A 81 4.02 7.60 -0.43
CA TRP A 81 3.36 8.79 0.11
C TRP A 81 2.32 9.39 -0.83
N LYS A 82 2.14 8.82 -2.03
CA LYS A 82 1.18 9.35 -3.00
C LYS A 82 -0.25 9.01 -2.62
N VAL A 83 -1.13 9.98 -2.85
CA VAL A 83 -2.57 9.86 -2.68
C VAL A 83 -3.28 10.04 -4.01
N ASP A 84 -4.43 9.41 -4.16
CA ASP A 84 -5.29 9.62 -5.32
C ASP A 84 -6.12 10.91 -5.17
N LYS A 85 -7.00 11.17 -6.14
CA LYS A 85 -7.90 12.33 -6.14
C LYS A 85 -8.80 12.40 -4.91
N ASN A 86 -9.09 11.28 -4.27
CA ASN A 86 -9.96 11.21 -3.09
C ASN A 86 -9.15 11.31 -1.78
N ARG A 87 -7.87 11.72 -1.88
CA ARG A 87 -6.90 11.70 -0.78
C ARG A 87 -6.72 10.30 -0.18
N LEU A 88 -6.84 9.24 -0.97
CA LEU A 88 -6.60 7.87 -0.49
C LEU A 88 -5.21 7.40 -0.89
N SER A 89 -4.43 6.93 0.07
CA SER A 89 -3.18 6.21 -0.21
C SER A 89 -3.44 4.77 -0.68
N ILE A 90 -2.40 4.09 -1.15
CA ILE A 90 -2.47 2.67 -1.53
C ILE A 90 -2.95 1.79 -0.37
N PHE A 91 -2.63 2.15 0.88
CA PHE A 91 -3.04 1.41 2.08
C PHE A 91 -4.52 1.55 2.38
N HIS A 92 -5.10 2.74 2.19
CA HIS A 92 -6.55 2.94 2.31
C HIS A 92 -7.30 2.07 1.28
N LYS A 93 -6.80 2.03 0.04
CA LYS A 93 -7.37 1.22 -1.04
C LYS A 93 -7.22 -0.27 -0.75
N ALA A 94 -6.06 -0.71 -0.26
CA ALA A 94 -5.78 -2.08 0.12
C ALA A 94 -6.75 -2.56 1.20
N VAL A 95 -6.95 -1.77 2.25
CA VAL A 95 -7.92 -2.07 3.32
C VAL A 95 -9.34 -2.17 2.78
N LYS A 96 -9.76 -1.21 1.95
CA LYS A 96 -11.10 -1.21 1.34
C LYS A 96 -11.36 -2.45 0.47
N ARG A 97 -10.29 -3.06 -0.08
CA ARG A 97 -10.34 -4.24 -0.94
C ARG A 97 -9.96 -5.53 -0.24
N ARG A 98 -9.56 -5.49 1.03
CA ARG A 98 -9.05 -6.63 1.82
C ARG A 98 -7.79 -7.27 1.22
N HIS A 99 -6.91 -6.44 0.64
CA HIS A 99 -5.60 -6.89 0.14
C HIS A 99 -4.56 -6.83 1.27
N GLU A 100 -4.54 -7.88 2.08
CA GLU A 100 -3.69 -7.99 3.28
C GLU A 100 -2.20 -7.77 2.98
N ASN A 101 -1.67 -8.41 1.94
CA ASN A 101 -0.24 -8.32 1.64
C ASN A 101 0.22 -6.89 1.33
N ILE A 102 -0.65 -6.06 0.70
CA ILE A 102 -0.34 -4.65 0.44
C ILE A 102 -0.48 -3.83 1.74
N TYR A 103 -1.46 -4.16 2.59
CA TYR A 103 -1.59 -3.55 3.91
C TYR A 103 -0.38 -3.84 4.80
N ASN A 104 0.17 -5.06 4.75
CA ASN A 104 1.31 -5.46 5.57
C ASN A 104 2.57 -4.65 5.24
N LEU A 105 2.70 -4.14 4.01
CA LEU A 105 3.77 -3.19 3.64
C LEU A 105 3.75 -1.92 4.51
N LEU A 106 2.63 -1.57 5.15
CA LEU A 106 2.54 -0.42 6.05
C LEU A 106 3.42 -0.62 7.30
N TYR A 107 3.54 -1.85 7.79
CA TYR A 107 4.37 -2.16 8.95
C TYR A 107 5.86 -2.14 8.61
N GLU A 108 6.22 -2.42 7.36
CA GLU A 108 7.59 -2.29 6.84
C GLU A 108 8.08 -0.83 6.83
N ILE A 109 7.17 0.15 6.76
CA ILE A 109 7.52 1.58 6.82
C ILE A 109 8.04 1.98 8.23
N GLY A 110 7.75 1.17 9.25
CA GLY A 110 8.16 1.40 10.62
C GLY A 110 7.44 2.60 11.26
N SER A 111 8.19 3.45 11.98
CA SER A 111 7.65 4.55 12.80
C SER A 111 6.89 5.62 12.01
N ARG A 112 7.09 5.73 10.69
CA ARG A 112 6.41 6.73 9.85
C ARG A 112 5.05 6.26 9.34
N LYS A 113 4.61 5.03 9.67
CA LYS A 113 3.28 4.53 9.33
C LYS A 113 2.16 5.42 9.88
N ASP A 114 2.41 6.10 10.99
CA ASP A 114 1.42 6.95 11.66
C ASP A 114 0.93 8.08 10.73
N LEU A 115 1.83 8.61 9.90
CA LEU A 115 1.52 9.62 8.87
C LEU A 115 0.44 9.14 7.87
N ILE A 116 0.39 7.83 7.60
CA ILE A 116 -0.60 7.22 6.70
C ILE A 116 -1.87 6.84 7.47
N THR A 117 -1.74 6.36 8.71
CA THR A 117 -2.91 5.94 9.50
C THR A 117 -3.82 7.11 9.91
N HIS A 118 -3.25 8.29 10.13
CA HIS A 118 -3.98 9.52 10.45
C HIS A 118 -4.48 10.28 9.22
N LEU A 119 -4.14 9.83 8.01
CA LEU A 119 -4.57 10.48 6.79
C LEU A 119 -6.07 10.23 6.58
N GLU A 120 -6.78 11.30 6.25
CA GLU A 120 -8.23 11.27 6.04
C GLU A 120 -8.58 11.49 4.57
N ASP A 121 -9.58 10.76 4.10
CA ASP A 121 -10.20 10.99 2.80
C ASP A 121 -10.97 12.33 2.76
N GLU A 122 -11.47 12.71 1.59
CA GLU A 122 -12.28 13.94 1.44
C GLU A 122 -13.53 14.00 2.33
N ASN A 123 -13.95 12.87 2.88
CA ASN A 123 -15.10 12.74 3.76
C ASN A 123 -14.71 12.60 5.24
N GLY A 124 -13.45 12.87 5.60
CA GLY A 124 -12.95 12.76 6.98
C GLY A 124 -12.79 11.32 7.47
N ASN A 125 -12.77 10.33 6.57
CA ASN A 125 -12.59 8.94 6.95
C ASN A 125 -11.11 8.57 6.90
N ASN A 126 -10.56 8.24 8.06
CA ASN A 126 -9.28 7.52 8.12
C ASN A 126 -9.46 6.03 7.76
N MET A 127 -8.33 5.31 7.70
CA MET A 127 -8.29 3.90 7.34
C MET A 127 -9.21 3.01 8.20
N LEU A 128 -9.30 3.26 9.51
CA LEU A 128 -10.15 2.50 10.43
C LEU A 128 -11.64 2.66 10.09
N HIS A 129 -12.09 3.88 9.76
CA HIS A 129 -13.45 4.12 9.27
C HIS A 129 -13.71 3.35 7.97
N LEU A 130 -12.73 3.29 7.06
CA LEU A 130 -12.85 2.56 5.80
C LEU A 130 -12.97 1.04 6.00
N VAL A 131 -12.25 0.45 6.96
CA VAL A 131 -12.43 -0.97 7.36
C VAL A 131 -13.90 -1.23 7.70
N GLY A 132 -14.44 -0.45 8.66
CA GLY A 132 -15.79 -0.64 9.16
C GLY A 132 -16.87 -0.41 8.09
N LYS A 133 -16.66 0.56 7.19
CA LYS A 133 -17.56 0.78 6.04
C LYS A 133 -17.49 -0.33 5.01
N SER A 134 -16.31 -0.92 4.79
CA SER A 134 -16.12 -2.03 3.85
C SER A 134 -16.72 -3.35 4.34
N ALA A 135 -17.06 -3.44 5.63
CA ALA A 135 -17.76 -4.58 6.22
C ALA A 135 -19.30 -4.53 6.03
N LYS A 136 -19.88 -3.39 5.65
CA LYS A 136 -21.33 -3.21 5.49
C LYS A 136 -21.84 -3.58 4.08
N PRO A 137 -23.07 -4.11 3.95
CA PRO A 137 -23.22 -5.47 3.43
C PRO A 137 -24.21 -5.54 2.27
N LYS A 138 -23.75 -5.71 1.04
CA LYS A 138 -24.68 -5.99 -0.07
C LYS A 138 -25.17 -7.45 -0.11
N ARG A 139 -25.07 -8.24 0.98
CA ARG A 139 -25.41 -9.68 0.96
C ARG A 139 -26.13 -10.29 2.17
N PHE A 140 -26.66 -9.51 3.11
CA PHE A 140 -27.34 -10.12 4.27
C PHE A 140 -28.86 -10.03 4.19
N LYS A 141 -29.45 -11.01 3.50
CA LYS A 141 -30.82 -11.48 3.80
C LYS A 141 -30.85 -12.74 4.69
N THR A 142 -29.73 -13.15 5.28
CA THR A 142 -29.73 -14.34 6.16
C THR A 142 -28.76 -14.19 7.33
N VAL A 143 -29.28 -14.34 8.54
CA VAL A 143 -28.60 -14.21 9.85
C VAL A 143 -27.31 -15.05 9.94
N SER A 144 -27.25 -16.18 9.24
CA SER A 144 -26.07 -17.06 9.15
C SER A 144 -24.83 -16.40 8.52
N GLY A 145 -25.00 -15.48 7.56
CA GLY A 145 -23.88 -14.82 6.89
C GLY A 145 -23.18 -13.76 7.74
N VAL A 146 -23.92 -13.05 8.59
CA VAL A 146 -23.37 -12.00 9.45
C VAL A 146 -22.52 -12.60 10.56
N ALA A 147 -23.03 -13.64 11.23
CA ALA A 147 -22.32 -14.32 12.31
C ALA A 147 -21.00 -14.94 11.81
N LEU A 148 -21.01 -15.62 10.66
CA LEU A 148 -19.82 -16.22 10.07
C LEU A 148 -18.77 -15.17 9.66
N GLN A 149 -19.21 -14.01 9.19
CA GLN A 149 -18.30 -12.91 8.83
C GLN A 149 -17.68 -12.27 10.08
N MET A 150 -18.47 -12.04 11.13
CA MET A 150 -17.93 -11.56 12.42
C MET A 150 -16.95 -12.57 13.02
N GLN A 151 -17.21 -13.87 12.88
CA GLN A 151 -16.29 -14.91 13.34
C GLN A 151 -14.95 -14.88 12.58
N ARG A 152 -14.98 -14.65 11.26
CA ARG A 152 -13.76 -14.46 10.44
C ARG A 152 -13.02 -13.18 10.79
N GLU A 153 -13.73 -12.07 11.01
CA GLU A 153 -13.11 -10.81 11.42
C GLU A 153 -12.48 -10.93 12.82
N LEU A 154 -13.11 -11.62 13.78
CA LEU A 154 -12.53 -11.92 15.09
C LEU A 154 -11.27 -12.79 15.01
N LEU A 155 -11.24 -13.79 14.12
CA LEU A 155 -10.05 -14.60 13.87
C LEU A 155 -8.92 -13.75 13.28
N TRP A 156 -9.24 -12.86 12.34
CA TRP A 156 -8.29 -11.91 11.77
C TRP A 156 -7.61 -11.04 12.83
N TYR A 157 -8.40 -10.48 13.75
CA TYR A 157 -7.87 -9.67 14.86
C TYR A 157 -6.97 -10.47 15.81
N LYS A 158 -7.33 -11.72 16.13
CA LYS A 158 -6.51 -12.58 17.03
C LYS A 158 -5.16 -12.95 16.42
N VAL A 159 -5.11 -13.26 15.12
CA VAL A 159 -3.86 -13.59 14.43
C VAL A 159 -2.91 -12.38 14.36
N HIS A 160 -3.43 -11.17 14.24
CA HIS A 160 -2.61 -9.95 14.25
C HIS A 160 -2.06 -9.63 15.65
N LEU A 161 -2.82 -9.90 16.72
CA LEU A 161 -2.37 -9.71 18.10
C LEU A 161 -1.31 -10.71 18.55
N SER A 162 -1.27 -11.91 17.98
CA SER A 162 -0.24 -12.91 18.32
C SER A 162 1.13 -12.62 17.68
N HIS A 163 1.19 -11.78 16.63
CA HIS A 163 2.45 -11.35 16.01
C HIS A 163 3.00 -10.04 16.61
N SER A 164 2.29 -9.42 17.56
CA SER A 164 2.72 -8.19 18.26
C SER A 164 3.25 -8.44 19.69
N ASN A 165 3.32 -9.70 20.12
CA ASN A 165 3.82 -10.11 21.45
C ASN A 165 4.96 -11.13 21.36
N LEU A 166 5.93 -10.88 20.46
CA LEU A 166 7.25 -11.53 20.45
C LEU A 166 8.29 -10.48 20.10
#